data_AF-A0A2E4J4B3-F1
#
_entry.id   AF-A0A2E4J4B3-F1
#
_cell.length_a   1.000
_cell.length_b   1.000
_cell.length_c   1.000
_cell.angle_alpha   90.00
_cell.angle_beta   90.00
_cell.angle_gamma   90.00
#
_symmetry.space_group_name_H-M   'P 1'
#
loop_
_entity.id
_entity.type
_entity.pdbx_description
1 polymer ?
#
loop_
_entity_poly.entity_id
_entity_poly.type
_entity_poly.pdbx_seq_one_letter_code
_entity_poly.pdbx_strand_id
1 'polypeptide(L)'
;MDGTWTIEAKRGTDLGSWRTLEIDIETNGDLVTINRRFAAGRRKDNDTMTIDLTKDKNVVPVRWWPDNRYIGAFISDAHEKIVHGKWMSNGRVLRLESDMVLTTQQGDVPVNILRNYKVSANGKQLSVITIRSTRDRPVVYFFKRAESK
;
A
#
# COMPACT_ATOMS: atom_id res chain seq x y z
N MET A 1 6.49 10.93 9.25
CA MET A 1 5.41 10.07 8.72
C MET A 1 5.12 8.92 9.67
N ASP A 2 6.16 8.48 10.37
CA ASP A 2 6.18 7.31 11.23
C ASP A 2 5.05 7.23 12.25
N GLY A 3 4.74 5.99 12.59
CA GLY A 3 3.73 5.59 13.55
C GLY A 3 2.60 4.79 12.91
N THR A 4 1.66 4.42 13.77
CA THR A 4 0.50 3.61 13.41
C THR A 4 -0.68 4.50 12.99
N TRP A 5 -1.38 4.08 11.95
CA TRP A 5 -2.49 4.80 11.32
C TRP A 5 -3.69 3.88 11.13
N THR A 6 -4.85 4.27 11.66
CA THR A 6 -6.08 3.47 11.60
C THR A 6 -7.08 4.07 10.61
N ILE A 7 -7.65 3.24 9.74
CA ILE A 7 -8.57 3.67 8.68
C ILE A 7 -9.83 4.38 9.23
N GLU A 8 -10.23 5.45 8.56
CA GLU A 8 -11.54 6.08 8.67
C GLU A 8 -12.44 5.59 7.53
N ALA A 9 -12.91 4.34 7.61
CA ALA A 9 -13.51 3.60 6.49
C ALA A 9 -14.69 4.30 5.80
N LYS A 10 -15.39 5.23 6.48
CA LYS A 10 -16.53 5.98 5.91
C LYS A 10 -16.14 7.20 5.06
N ARG A 11 -14.86 7.61 5.05
CA ARG A 11 -14.41 8.85 4.39
C ARG A 11 -13.79 8.63 3.01
N GLY A 12 -13.47 7.38 2.66
CA GLY A 12 -12.71 7.02 1.46
C GLY A 12 -13.45 6.07 0.53
N THR A 13 -12.71 5.50 -0.42
CA THR A 13 -13.15 4.38 -1.24
C THR A 13 -13.43 3.15 -0.37
N ASP A 14 -14.36 2.29 -0.81
CA ASP A 14 -14.64 1.02 -0.15
C ASP A 14 -13.38 0.11 -0.07
N LEU A 15 -13.23 -0.61 1.05
CA LEU A 15 -12.12 -1.54 1.30
C LEU A 15 -12.33 -2.92 0.65
N GLY A 16 -13.40 -3.07 -0.15
CA GLY A 16 -13.79 -4.33 -0.75
C GLY A 16 -14.19 -5.34 0.32
N SER A 17 -13.53 -6.49 0.31
CA SER A 17 -13.82 -7.57 1.27
C SER A 17 -13.24 -7.34 2.67
N TRP A 18 -12.52 -6.25 2.90
CA TRP A 18 -11.95 -5.88 4.19
C TRP A 18 -12.86 -4.90 4.95
N ARG A 19 -12.76 -4.88 6.28
CA ARG A 19 -13.51 -3.96 7.14
C ARG A 19 -12.61 -2.96 7.85
N THR A 20 -11.41 -3.38 8.21
CA THR A 20 -10.41 -2.52 8.83
C THR A 20 -9.08 -2.64 8.10
N LEU A 21 -8.32 -1.56 8.14
CA LEU A 21 -6.95 -1.46 7.67
C LEU A 21 -6.19 -0.58 8.67
N GLU A 22 -5.10 -1.12 9.19
CA GLU A 22 -4.12 -0.38 9.97
C GLU A 22 -2.81 -0.36 9.19
N ILE A 23 -2.15 0.79 9.16
CA ILE A 23 -0.85 0.95 8.51
C ILE A 23 0.14 1.39 9.57
N ASP A 24 1.20 0.61 9.73
CA ASP A 24 2.38 1.01 10.47
C ASP A 24 3.47 1.43 9.49
N ILE A 25 4.03 2.62 9.71
CA ILE A 25 5.15 3.15 8.91
C ILE A 25 6.30 3.44 9.85
N GLU A 26 7.47 2.92 9.53
CA GLU A 26 8.71 3.14 10.26
C GLU A 26 9.80 3.56 9.28
N THR A 27 10.50 4.65 9.60
CA THR A 27 11.63 5.16 8.83
C THR A 27 12.90 4.99 9.66
N ASN A 28 13.90 4.33 9.09
CA ASN A 28 15.24 4.19 9.65
C ASN A 28 16.27 4.64 8.59
N GLY A 29 16.64 5.92 8.64
CA GLY A 29 17.42 6.56 7.58
C GLY A 29 16.66 6.52 6.25
N ASP A 30 17.27 5.93 5.22
CA ASP A 30 16.67 5.76 3.90
C ASP A 30 15.86 4.46 3.76
N LEU A 31 15.79 3.64 4.81
CA LEU A 31 14.92 2.46 4.84
C LEU A 31 13.54 2.84 5.36
N VAL A 32 12.50 2.52 4.61
CA VAL A 32 11.11 2.69 5.03
C VAL A 32 10.41 1.35 5.05
N THR A 33 9.95 0.93 6.23
CA THR A 33 9.10 -0.25 6.42
C THR A 33 7.64 0.18 6.47
N ILE A 34 6.80 -0.48 5.68
CA ILE A 34 5.35 -0.27 5.66
C ILE A 34 4.69 -1.62 5.92
N ASN A 35 3.94 -1.70 7.01
CA ASN A 35 3.19 -2.88 7.40
C ASN A 35 1.68 -2.55 7.36
N ARG A 36 0.95 -3.24 6.47
CA ARG A 36 -0.50 -3.06 6.25
C ARG A 36 -1.24 -4.26 6.83
N ARG A 37 -2.02 -4.03 7.88
CA ARG A 37 -2.82 -5.06 8.57
C ARG A 37 -4.28 -4.93 8.20
N PHE A 38 -4.78 -5.90 7.47
CA PHE A 38 -6.17 -5.99 7.04
C PHE A 38 -6.96 -6.92 7.94
N ALA A 39 -8.23 -6.58 8.24
CA ALA A 39 -9.12 -7.52 8.92
C ALA A 39 -10.59 -7.39 8.48
N ALA A 40 -11.29 -8.53 8.56
CA ALA A 40 -12.74 -8.64 8.40
C ALA A 40 -13.28 -9.84 9.19
N GLY A 41 -13.87 -9.59 10.36
CA GLY A 41 -14.28 -10.64 11.29
C GLY A 41 -13.08 -11.46 11.77
N ARG A 42 -13.12 -12.79 11.58
CA ARG A 42 -12.00 -13.68 11.92
C ARG A 42 -10.82 -13.62 10.93
N ARG A 43 -11.03 -13.03 9.74
CA ARG A 43 -10.00 -12.97 8.69
C ARG A 43 -9.02 -11.85 9.00
N LYS A 44 -7.73 -12.14 8.94
CA LYS A 44 -6.63 -11.20 9.09
C LYS A 44 -5.59 -11.47 8.02
N ASP A 45 -4.96 -10.42 7.51
CA ASP A 45 -3.81 -10.54 6.63
C ASP A 45 -2.84 -9.39 6.90
N ASN A 46 -1.56 -9.62 6.62
CA ASN A 46 -0.50 -8.64 6.76
C ASN A 46 0.29 -8.56 5.44
N ASP A 47 0.39 -7.36 4.89
CA ASP A 47 1.30 -7.04 3.80
C ASP A 47 2.38 -6.09 4.31
N THR A 48 3.60 -6.61 4.45
CA THR A 48 4.77 -5.87 4.92
C THR A 48 5.79 -5.76 3.80
N MET A 49 6.36 -4.57 3.64
CA MET A 49 7.48 -4.33 2.74
C MET A 49 8.46 -3.33 3.34
N THR A 50 9.74 -3.52 3.05
CA THR A 50 10.80 -2.55 3.36
C THR A 50 11.38 -2.05 2.05
N ILE A 51 11.46 -0.73 1.90
CA ILE A 51 11.96 -0.04 0.71
C ILE A 51 13.22 0.72 1.10
N ASP A 52 14.31 0.49 0.38
CA ASP A 52 15.52 1.30 0.44
C ASP A 52 15.42 2.42 -0.61
N LEU A 53 15.32 3.65 -0.13
CA LEU A 53 15.11 4.84 -0.96
C LEU A 53 16.39 5.31 -1.67
N THR A 54 17.55 4.74 -1.35
CA THR A 54 18.80 5.00 -2.08
C THR A 54 18.90 4.20 -3.38
N LYS A 55 18.11 3.12 -3.49
CA LYS A 55 18.09 2.26 -4.68
C LYS A 55 17.11 2.78 -5.71
N ASP A 56 17.52 2.69 -6.97
CA ASP A 56 16.62 2.93 -8.09
C ASP A 56 15.42 1.99 -8.02
N LYS A 57 15.65 0.69 -7.75
CA LYS A 57 14.60 -0.32 -7.63
C LYS A 57 14.78 -1.23 -6.42
N ASN A 58 13.65 -1.62 -5.81
CA ASN A 58 13.57 -2.61 -4.73
C ASN A 58 12.78 -3.82 -5.22
N VAL A 59 13.33 -5.02 -5.11
CA VAL A 59 12.60 -6.27 -5.35
C VAL A 59 11.96 -6.69 -4.03
N VAL A 60 10.63 -6.73 -4.00
CA VAL A 60 9.86 -7.00 -2.78
C VAL A 60 9.06 -8.28 -2.98
N PRO A 61 9.19 -9.28 -2.09
CA PRO A 61 8.35 -10.47 -2.12
C PRO A 61 6.86 -10.13 -1.95
N VAL A 62 6.00 -10.81 -2.72
CA VAL A 62 4.55 -10.65 -2.68
C VAL A 62 3.91 -12.03 -2.74
N ARG A 63 3.32 -12.45 -1.62
CA ARG A 63 2.61 -13.73 -1.55
C ARG A 63 1.29 -13.70 -2.32
N TRP A 64 0.57 -12.60 -2.22
CA TRP A 64 -0.71 -12.35 -2.88
C TRP A 64 -1.00 -10.85 -2.83
N TRP A 65 -2.05 -10.37 -3.51
CA TRP A 65 -2.39 -8.94 -3.54
C TRP A 65 -3.65 -8.61 -2.73
N PRO A 66 -3.55 -8.09 -1.49
CA PRO A 66 -4.72 -7.85 -0.63
C PRO A 66 -5.69 -6.79 -1.15
N ASP A 67 -5.23 -5.90 -2.03
CA ASP A 67 -6.05 -4.83 -2.62
C ASP A 67 -6.89 -5.31 -3.82
N ASN A 68 -6.72 -6.57 -4.26
CA ASN A 68 -7.48 -7.16 -5.35
C ASN A 68 -7.90 -8.59 -5.00
N ARG A 69 -9.07 -8.72 -4.36
CA ARG A 69 -9.63 -10.03 -3.98
C ARG A 69 -10.67 -10.56 -4.98
N TYR A 70 -10.86 -9.90 -6.12
CA TYR A 70 -11.79 -10.41 -7.14
C TYR A 70 -11.19 -11.65 -7.81
N ILE A 71 -12.06 -12.61 -8.15
CA ILE A 71 -11.70 -13.94 -8.66
C ILE A 71 -10.99 -13.79 -10.01
N GLY A 72 -9.89 -14.53 -10.23
CA GLY A 72 -9.32 -14.75 -11.56
C GLY A 72 -7.98 -14.07 -11.86
N ALA A 73 -7.37 -13.39 -10.87
CA ALA A 73 -6.01 -12.86 -11.00
C ALA A 73 -5.17 -13.22 -9.76
N PHE A 74 -4.01 -13.82 -9.99
CA PHE A 74 -3.08 -14.27 -8.96
C PHE A 74 -1.73 -13.58 -9.14
N ILE A 75 -0.92 -13.53 -8.09
CA ILE A 75 0.48 -13.12 -8.26
C ILE A 75 1.18 -14.16 -9.14
N SER A 76 2.01 -13.70 -10.08
CA SER A 76 2.84 -14.56 -10.92
C SER A 76 3.78 -15.46 -10.12
N ASP A 77 4.30 -16.51 -10.76
CA ASP A 77 5.20 -17.48 -10.13
C ASP A 77 6.46 -16.85 -9.53
N ALA A 78 6.88 -15.68 -10.01
CA ALA A 78 7.98 -14.92 -9.44
C ALA A 78 7.73 -14.47 -7.99
N HIS A 79 6.47 -14.30 -7.58
CA HIS A 79 6.09 -13.84 -6.23
C HIS A 79 6.80 -12.55 -5.81
N GLU A 80 6.99 -11.64 -6.76
CA GLU A 80 7.74 -10.40 -6.56
C GLU A 80 7.00 -9.20 -7.18
N LYS A 81 7.27 -8.03 -6.61
CA LYS A 81 7.00 -6.74 -7.24
C LYS A 81 8.27 -5.91 -7.22
N ILE A 82 8.45 -5.09 -8.24
CA ILE A 82 9.50 -4.07 -8.29
C ILE A 82 8.89 -2.78 -7.72
N VAL A 83 9.59 -2.15 -6.77
CA VAL A 83 9.13 -0.92 -6.12
C VAL A 83 10.19 0.16 -6.23
N HIS A 84 9.77 1.32 -6.75
CA HIS A 84 10.52 2.55 -6.77
C HIS A 84 9.95 3.49 -5.70
N GLY A 85 10.79 3.96 -4.78
CA GLY A 85 10.36 4.81 -3.67
C GLY A 85 11.05 6.17 -3.70
N LYS A 86 10.31 7.24 -3.37
CA LYS A 86 10.92 8.55 -3.12
C LYS A 86 10.12 9.41 -2.16
N TRP A 87 10.83 10.24 -1.41
CA TRP A 87 10.24 11.33 -0.66
C TRP A 87 9.96 12.52 -1.57
N MET A 88 8.81 13.16 -1.34
CA MET A 88 8.35 14.35 -2.04
C MET A 88 7.84 15.37 -1.00
N SER A 89 7.70 16.62 -1.43
CA SER A 89 7.10 17.69 -0.60
C SER A 89 7.76 17.85 0.78
N ASN A 90 9.10 17.82 0.81
CA ASN A 90 9.93 17.90 2.02
C ASN A 90 9.61 16.79 3.04
N GLY A 91 9.57 15.53 2.59
CA GLY A 91 9.36 14.37 3.46
C GLY A 91 7.91 14.13 3.92
N ARG A 92 6.95 14.93 3.43
CA ARG A 92 5.52 14.79 3.80
C ARG A 92 4.77 13.79 2.94
N VAL A 93 5.33 13.43 1.78
CA VAL A 93 4.75 12.48 0.85
C VAL A 93 5.78 11.40 0.53
N LEU A 94 5.45 10.15 0.84
CA LEU A 94 6.16 8.99 0.31
C LEU A 94 5.41 8.51 -0.93
N ARG A 95 6.08 8.60 -2.08
CA ARG A 95 5.56 8.08 -3.33
C ARG A 95 6.22 6.73 -3.60
N LEU A 96 5.40 5.71 -3.79
CA LEU A 96 5.81 4.40 -4.25
C LEU A 96 5.18 4.13 -5.61
N GLU A 97 6.00 3.70 -6.55
CA GLU A 97 5.56 3.13 -7.82
C GLU A 97 5.92 1.65 -7.79
N SER A 98 4.95 0.79 -8.08
CA SER A 98 5.11 -0.65 -7.99
C SER A 98 4.63 -1.33 -9.25
N ASP A 99 5.50 -2.16 -9.82
CA ASP A 99 5.21 -3.00 -10.96
C ASP A 99 5.18 -4.46 -10.53
N MET A 100 4.13 -5.18 -10.92
CA MET A 100 4.03 -6.61 -10.73
C MET A 100 3.28 -7.26 -11.88
N VAL A 101 3.48 -8.56 -12.04
CA VAL A 101 2.74 -9.36 -13.01
C VAL A 101 1.69 -10.19 -12.29
N LEU A 102 0.45 -10.11 -12.78
CA LEU A 102 -0.63 -10.98 -12.36
C LEU A 102 -0.85 -12.06 -13.39
N THR A 103 -0.96 -13.31 -12.95
CA THR A 103 -1.37 -14.43 -13.81
C THR A 103 -2.88 -14.57 -13.77
N THR A 104 -3.48 -14.59 -14.96
CA THR A 104 -4.93 -14.75 -15.16
C THR A 104 -5.20 -15.95 -16.06
N GLN A 105 -6.46 -16.34 -16.22
CA GLN A 105 -6.85 -17.37 -17.19
C GLN A 105 -6.53 -16.98 -18.65
N GLN A 106 -6.36 -15.68 -18.94
CA GLN A 106 -6.05 -15.16 -20.26
C GLN A 106 -4.54 -14.90 -20.46
N GLY A 107 -3.72 -15.32 -19.49
CA GLY A 107 -2.27 -15.09 -19.47
C GLY A 107 -1.85 -14.01 -18.48
N ASP A 108 -0.58 -13.63 -18.57
CA ASP A 108 0.06 -12.69 -17.68
C ASP A 108 -0.28 -11.24 -18.03
N VAL A 109 -0.62 -10.46 -17.01
CA VAL A 109 -1.04 -9.06 -17.12
C VAL A 109 -0.14 -8.21 -16.23
N PRO A 110 0.69 -7.31 -16.79
CA PRO A 110 1.45 -6.37 -16.00
C PRO A 110 0.51 -5.34 -15.35
N VAL A 111 0.77 -5.04 -14.09
CA VAL A 111 0.03 -4.05 -13.30
C VAL A 111 1.01 -3.07 -12.70
N ASN A 112 0.79 -1.79 -13.00
CA ASN A 112 1.48 -0.68 -12.35
C ASN A 112 0.57 -0.06 -11.29
N ILE A 113 1.16 0.28 -10.15
CA ILE A 113 0.49 0.91 -9.02
C ILE A 113 1.31 2.10 -8.55
N LEU A 114 0.73 3.29 -8.67
CA LEU A 114 1.25 4.49 -8.02
C LEU A 114 0.51 4.71 -6.70
N ARG A 115 1.24 4.69 -5.59
CA ARG A 115 0.70 4.95 -4.25
C ARG A 115 1.41 6.11 -3.57
N ASN A 116 0.64 7.11 -3.18
CA ASN A 116 1.12 8.25 -2.39
C ASN A 116 0.60 8.14 -0.96
N TYR A 117 1.51 8.00 0.00
CA TYR A 117 1.25 8.18 1.41
C TYR A 117 1.54 9.63 1.75
N LYS A 118 0.54 10.40 2.15
CA LYS A 118 0.67 11.83 2.43
C LYS A 118 0.16 12.15 3.83
N VAL A 119 1.01 12.73 4.65
CA VAL A 119 0.61 13.23 5.97
C VAL A 119 0.13 14.68 5.85
N SER A 120 -0.98 15.00 6.52
CA SER A 120 -1.51 16.36 6.62
C SER A 120 -0.52 17.29 7.31
N ALA A 121 -0.62 18.61 7.06
CA ALA A 121 0.28 19.59 7.66
C ALA A 121 0.28 19.56 9.21
N ASN A 122 -0.86 19.23 9.82
CA ASN A 122 -0.99 19.09 11.28
C ASN A 122 -0.55 17.73 11.82
N GLY A 123 -0.07 16.80 10.98
CA GLY A 123 0.42 15.48 11.41
C GLY A 123 -0.65 14.47 11.86
N LYS A 124 -1.93 14.85 11.83
CA LYS A 124 -3.04 14.06 12.42
C LYS A 124 -3.72 13.10 11.45
N GLN A 125 -3.59 13.32 10.15
CA GLN A 125 -4.23 12.50 9.12
C GLN A 125 -3.20 12.00 8.12
N LEU A 126 -3.28 10.71 7.78
CA LEU A 126 -2.61 10.12 6.64
C LEU A 126 -3.65 9.91 5.54
N SER A 127 -3.39 10.42 4.35
CA SER A 127 -4.14 10.07 3.14
C SER A 127 -3.30 9.15 2.28
N VAL A 128 -3.88 8.02 1.85
CA VAL A 128 -3.26 7.10 0.89
C VAL A 128 -4.07 7.15 -0.40
N ILE A 129 -3.46 7.65 -1.47
CA ILE A 129 -4.06 7.68 -2.80
C ILE A 129 -3.34 6.66 -3.66
N THR A 130 -4.10 5.72 -4.23
CA THR A 130 -3.60 4.68 -5.12
C THR A 130 -4.22 4.85 -6.50
N ILE A 131 -3.39 4.95 -7.53
CA ILE A 131 -3.76 4.88 -8.95
C ILE A 131 -3.24 3.53 -9.47
N ARG A 132 -4.05 2.83 -10.25
CA ARG A 132 -3.70 1.50 -10.80
C ARG A 132 -3.95 1.51 -12.29
N SER A 133 -3.09 0.85 -13.06
CA SER A 133 -3.27 0.72 -14.52
C SER A 133 -4.57 -0.01 -14.90
N THR A 134 -5.13 -0.82 -14.01
CA THR A 134 -6.33 -1.65 -14.23
C THR A 134 -7.63 -1.06 -13.68
N ARG A 135 -7.65 0.22 -13.28
CA ARG A 135 -8.84 0.85 -12.71
C ARG A 135 -8.93 2.34 -13.06
N ASP A 136 -10.07 2.75 -13.61
CA ASP A 136 -10.29 4.13 -14.08
C ASP A 136 -10.31 5.17 -12.95
N ARG A 137 -10.76 4.76 -11.76
CA ARG A 137 -10.91 5.65 -10.61
C ARG A 137 -9.85 5.36 -9.54
N PRO A 138 -9.17 6.40 -9.02
CA PRO A 138 -8.27 6.26 -7.88
C PRO A 138 -8.97 5.63 -6.67
N VAL A 139 -8.19 4.88 -5.90
CA VAL A 139 -8.58 4.42 -4.57
C VAL A 139 -8.01 5.41 -3.55
N VAL A 140 -8.87 5.98 -2.71
CA VAL A 140 -8.49 7.00 -1.73
C VAL A 140 -8.88 6.53 -0.35
N TYR A 141 -7.90 6.46 0.55
CA TYR A 141 -8.10 6.10 1.94
C TYR A 141 -7.63 7.22 2.87
N PHE A 142 -8.36 7.43 3.95
CA PHE A 142 -8.02 8.37 5.02
C PHE A 142 -7.83 7.60 6.32
N PHE A 143 -6.81 7.97 7.06
CA PHE A 143 -6.45 7.36 8.32
C PHE A 143 -6.21 8.43 9.36
N LYS A 144 -6.60 8.14 10.59
CA LYS A 144 -6.20 8.89 11.77
C LYS A 144 -4.98 8.24 12.40
N ARG A 145 -4.11 9.05 13.00
CA ARG A 145 -3.02 8.53 13.82
C ARG A 145 -3.61 7.72 14.98
N ALA A 146 -3.08 6.53 15.23
CA ALA A 146 -3.46 5.75 16.40
C ALA A 146 -3.03 6.52 17.65
N GLU A 147 -3.88 6.52 18.67
CA GLU A 147 -3.49 7.03 19.98
C GLU A 147 -2.45 6.07 20.57
N SER A 148 -1.37 6.62 21.13
CA SER A 148 -0.42 5.84 21.91
C SER A 148 -1.19 5.14 23.03
N LYS A 149 -1.06 3.82 23.14
CA LYS A 149 -1.57 3.08 24.29
C LYS A 149 -0.82 3.44 25.56
#